data_AF-A0A959K683-F1
#
_entry.id   AF-A0A959K683-F1
#
_cell.length_a   1.000
_cell.length_b   1.000
_cell.length_c   1.000
_cell.angle_alpha   90.00
_cell.angle_beta   90.00
_cell.angle_gamma   90.00
#
_symmetry.space_group_name_H-M   'P 1'
#
loop_
_entity.id
_entity.type
_entity.pdbx_description
1 polymer ?
#
loop_
_entity_poly.entity_id
_entity_poly.type
_entity_poly.pdbx_seq_one_letter_code
_entity_poly.pdbx_strand_id
1 'polypeptide(L)'
;VFSKASNASAGGSARPNLLVGNFPASGPGSTDYYDIYGNLFYQNPVEALFQGTGNIGFHNNILFNNMGGWGISIQSHNGFQPREIDLFFNTVLVDGSSGISVTGVNGSYSQRVWANAVFAGSPISGGSVDQNVTADFNQASNYLNGTSLPLSSLDLSPDGTALDISGIELSTFSKYTSPDFDFEGRQRSGVIAGAYAANSLIWPLQLMIRNQVELQDISTEAEIYLDQSSINIYPCPTDQFLQIEGLLSDYQISILDVNGTVFQTLNTSSSLLSVDLAGLPAGIFFISIFSNSHSNLSMVKMIKMGSF
;
A
#
# COMPACT_ATOMS: atom_id res chain seq x y z
N VAL A 1 -0.64 -3.77 1.64
CA VAL A 1 -0.59 -3.58 3.12
C VAL A 1 0.44 -4.52 3.73
N PHE A 2 1.24 -4.02 4.67
CA PHE A 2 2.25 -4.80 5.39
C PHE A 2 2.09 -4.58 6.90
N SER A 3 1.94 -5.65 7.68
CA SER A 3 1.69 -5.53 9.12
C SER A 3 2.38 -6.58 9.96
N LYS A 4 2.90 -6.15 11.12
CA LYS A 4 3.37 -7.02 12.21
C LYS A 4 2.72 -6.65 13.54
N ALA A 5 1.48 -6.15 13.49
CA ALA A 5 0.67 -5.87 14.69
C ALA A 5 0.34 -7.14 15.50
N SER A 6 0.51 -8.33 14.93
CA SER A 6 0.28 -9.61 15.60
C SER A 6 1.38 -10.60 15.26
N ASN A 7 1.79 -11.41 16.23
CA ASN A 7 2.80 -12.47 16.09
C ASN A 7 4.15 -11.99 15.54
N ALA A 8 4.57 -10.77 15.87
CA ALA A 8 5.88 -10.25 15.50
C ALA A 8 7.01 -11.05 16.19
N SER A 9 8.06 -11.38 15.44
CA SER A 9 9.29 -11.90 16.03
C SER A 9 10.03 -10.78 16.79
N ALA A 10 10.42 -11.04 18.04
CA ALA A 10 11.17 -10.11 18.88
C ALA A 10 12.64 -10.49 19.10
N GLY A 11 13.12 -11.57 18.47
CA GLY A 11 14.51 -12.04 18.61
C GLY A 11 15.45 -11.43 17.56
N GLY A 12 16.73 -11.80 17.58
CA GLY A 12 17.75 -11.31 16.62
C GLY A 12 17.49 -11.64 15.14
N SER A 13 16.46 -12.44 14.85
CA SER A 13 15.96 -12.71 13.50
C SER A 13 14.78 -11.81 13.10
N ALA A 14 14.44 -10.80 13.91
CA ALA A 14 13.45 -9.78 13.56
C ALA A 14 13.85 -9.13 12.23
N ARG A 15 12.84 -8.76 11.44
CA ARG A 15 13.03 -8.13 10.12
C ARG A 15 12.09 -6.95 9.99
N PRO A 16 12.37 -6.04 9.04
CA PRO A 16 11.41 -5.02 8.62
C PRO A 16 10.09 -5.61 8.10
N ASN A 17 9.04 -4.79 7.97
CA ASN A 17 7.81 -5.25 7.30
C ASN A 17 8.05 -5.49 5.81
N LEU A 18 8.86 -4.63 5.18
CA LEU A 18 9.41 -4.84 3.85
C LEU A 18 10.89 -4.48 3.83
N LEU A 19 11.70 -5.35 3.23
CA LEU A 19 13.11 -5.10 2.95
C LEU A 19 13.34 -5.28 1.45
N VAL A 20 13.90 -4.26 0.80
CA VAL A 20 14.36 -4.34 -0.59
C VAL A 20 15.87 -4.19 -0.68
N GLY A 21 16.48 -5.03 -1.51
CA GLY A 21 17.93 -5.12 -1.68
C GLY A 21 18.43 -4.36 -2.90
N ASN A 22 19.70 -4.55 -3.24
CA ASN A 22 20.29 -3.93 -4.40
C ASN A 22 20.04 -4.72 -5.70
N PHE A 23 20.03 -4.00 -6.81
CA PHE A 23 20.25 -4.54 -8.15
C PHE A 23 21.77 -4.73 -8.42
N PRO A 24 22.18 -5.34 -9.55
CA PRO A 24 23.59 -5.45 -9.90
C PRO A 24 24.32 -4.10 -9.84
N ALA A 25 25.57 -4.10 -9.40
CA ALA A 25 26.35 -2.86 -9.28
C ALA A 25 26.65 -2.18 -10.62
N SER A 26 26.69 -2.96 -11.71
CA SER A 26 27.00 -2.53 -13.07
C SER A 26 26.38 -3.49 -14.09
N GLY A 27 26.23 -3.02 -15.33
CA GLY A 27 25.70 -3.82 -16.44
C GLY A 27 24.17 -3.84 -16.48
N PRO A 28 23.56 -4.79 -17.22
CA PRO A 28 22.11 -4.91 -17.31
C PRO A 28 21.44 -4.95 -15.94
N GLY A 29 20.37 -4.18 -15.75
CA GLY A 29 19.63 -4.06 -14.50
C GLY A 29 20.25 -3.16 -13.43
N SER A 30 21.45 -2.58 -13.65
CA SER A 30 22.08 -1.72 -12.62
C SER A 30 21.38 -0.37 -12.39
N THR A 31 20.45 -0.02 -13.27
CA THR A 31 19.58 1.16 -13.19
C THR A 31 18.13 0.81 -12.85
N ASP A 32 17.82 -0.47 -12.64
CA ASP A 32 16.48 -0.87 -12.20
C ASP A 32 16.19 -0.27 -10.82
N TYR A 33 14.92 -0.04 -10.54
CA TYR A 33 14.47 0.55 -9.29
C TYR A 33 13.22 -0.14 -8.78
N TYR A 34 13.04 -0.07 -7.45
CA TYR A 34 11.76 -0.38 -6.84
C TYR A 34 10.87 0.86 -6.89
N ASP A 35 9.62 0.66 -7.28
CA ASP A 35 8.57 1.66 -7.19
C ASP A 35 7.53 1.18 -6.17
N ILE A 36 7.52 1.79 -4.98
CA ILE A 36 6.74 1.35 -3.83
C ILE A 36 5.81 2.48 -3.41
N TYR A 37 4.53 2.36 -3.74
CA TYR A 37 3.59 3.45 -3.50
C TYR A 37 2.19 3.00 -3.11
N GLY A 38 1.44 3.89 -2.45
CA GLY A 38 0.06 3.65 -2.07
C GLY A 38 -0.14 2.52 -1.05
N ASN A 39 0.89 2.20 -0.26
CA ASN A 39 0.83 1.11 0.72
C ASN A 39 0.58 1.63 2.14
N LEU A 40 -0.14 0.82 2.93
CA LEU A 40 -0.16 0.92 4.39
C LEU A 40 0.88 -0.02 4.99
N PHE A 41 1.81 0.53 5.79
CA PHE A 41 2.69 -0.18 6.69
C PHE A 41 2.23 0.06 8.13
N TYR A 42 1.84 -1.01 8.82
CA TYR A 42 1.24 -0.92 10.14
C TYR A 42 2.00 -1.78 11.14
N GLN A 43 2.59 -1.14 12.14
CA GLN A 43 3.19 -1.74 13.33
C GLN A 43 4.37 -2.70 13.07
N ASN A 44 5.48 -2.43 13.76
CA ASN A 44 6.60 -3.37 13.90
C ASN A 44 7.37 -3.03 15.20
N PRO A 45 7.27 -3.84 16.25
CA PRO A 45 7.75 -3.44 17.58
C PRO A 45 9.28 -3.38 17.72
N VAL A 46 10.02 -4.03 16.81
CA VAL A 46 11.47 -4.28 17.01
C VAL A 46 12.33 -3.80 15.84
N GLU A 47 11.73 -3.55 14.68
CA GLU A 47 12.44 -3.29 13.42
C GLU A 47 11.76 -2.18 12.61
N ALA A 48 12.36 -1.82 11.48
CA ALA A 48 11.79 -0.83 10.56
C ALA A 48 10.41 -1.24 10.03
N LEU A 49 9.55 -0.28 9.72
CA LEU A 49 8.43 -0.52 8.82
C LEU A 49 8.96 -0.79 7.40
N PHE A 50 9.92 -0.01 6.94
CA PHE A 50 10.57 -0.21 5.64
C PHE A 50 12.09 -0.10 5.75
N GLN A 51 12.81 -1.02 5.11
CA GLN A 51 14.26 -0.94 4.91
C GLN A 51 14.64 -1.09 3.45
N GLY A 52 15.59 -0.28 2.98
CA GLY A 52 16.03 -0.33 1.58
C GLY A 52 17.48 0.06 1.32
N THR A 53 18.02 -0.49 0.23
CA THR A 53 19.26 -0.03 -0.45
C THR A 53 19.07 -0.11 -1.97
N GLY A 54 20.01 0.42 -2.76
CA GLY A 54 19.91 0.44 -4.22
C GLY A 54 19.17 1.67 -4.76
N ASN A 55 18.35 1.50 -5.81
CA ASN A 55 17.53 2.56 -6.39
C ASN A 55 16.06 2.37 -5.98
N ILE A 56 15.45 3.37 -5.35
CA ILE A 56 14.13 3.24 -4.72
C ILE A 56 13.33 4.53 -4.91
N GLY A 57 12.13 4.40 -5.48
CA GLY A 57 11.02 5.32 -5.25
C GLY A 57 10.11 4.76 -4.16
N PHE A 58 9.86 5.54 -3.14
CA PHE A 58 8.96 5.18 -2.05
C PHE A 58 8.05 6.37 -1.75
N HIS A 59 6.80 6.31 -2.21
CA HIS A 59 5.94 7.49 -2.19
C HIS A 59 4.47 7.23 -1.93
N ASN A 60 3.74 8.25 -1.46
CA ASN A 60 2.31 8.15 -1.17
C ASN A 60 1.96 6.98 -0.22
N ASN A 61 2.90 6.53 0.61
CA ASN A 61 2.66 5.45 1.57
C ASN A 61 2.29 6.03 2.94
N ILE A 62 1.52 5.24 3.69
CA ILE A 62 1.19 5.50 5.08
C ILE A 62 1.96 4.52 5.96
N LEU A 63 2.66 5.04 6.95
CA LEU A 63 3.49 4.29 7.88
C LEU A 63 3.10 4.65 9.29
N PHE A 64 2.51 3.72 10.02
CA PHE A 64 2.10 3.91 11.42
C PHE A 64 2.76 2.87 12.32
N ASN A 65 3.40 3.31 13.40
CA ASN A 65 3.94 2.42 14.41
C ASN A 65 3.88 3.09 15.79
N ASN A 66 3.19 2.50 16.76
CA ASN A 66 3.24 2.97 18.14
C ASN A 66 3.66 1.88 19.14
N MET A 67 4.27 0.81 18.63
CA MET A 67 4.70 -0.34 19.42
C MET A 67 6.23 -0.35 19.63
N GLY A 68 6.93 0.73 19.29
CA GLY A 68 8.39 0.80 19.22
C GLY A 68 8.91 0.70 17.78
N GLY A 69 10.20 0.36 17.61
CA GLY A 69 10.84 0.29 16.29
C GLY A 69 11.06 1.67 15.62
N TRP A 70 11.14 1.67 14.29
CA TRP A 70 11.36 2.88 13.49
C TRP A 70 10.60 2.84 12.15
N GLY A 71 10.50 3.98 11.47
CA GLY A 71 9.75 4.11 10.22
C GLY A 71 10.50 3.56 9.00
N ILE A 72 11.21 4.44 8.30
CA ILE A 72 11.96 4.17 7.08
C ILE A 72 13.46 4.18 7.38
N SER A 73 14.16 3.10 7.01
CA SER A 73 15.61 2.98 7.10
C SER A 73 16.23 2.71 5.73
N ILE A 74 16.86 3.73 5.15
CA ILE A 74 17.70 3.61 3.97
C ILE A 74 19.15 3.51 4.43
N GLN A 75 19.77 2.36 4.18
CA GLN A 75 21.11 2.07 4.68
C GLN A 75 21.87 1.10 3.78
N SER A 76 23.19 1.08 3.92
CA SER A 76 24.01 0.04 3.28
C SER A 76 23.56 -1.35 3.73
N HIS A 77 23.39 -2.27 2.78
CA HIS A 77 23.00 -3.65 3.06
C HIS A 77 23.82 -4.62 2.19
N ASN A 78 24.39 -5.64 2.82
CA ASN A 78 25.31 -6.60 2.18
C ASN A 78 26.45 -5.93 1.39
N GLY A 79 26.98 -4.81 1.89
CA GLY A 79 28.07 -4.06 1.25
C GLY A 79 27.64 -3.15 0.09
N PHE A 80 26.34 -3.07 -0.22
CA PHE A 80 25.83 -2.18 -1.26
C PHE A 80 25.25 -0.90 -0.67
N GLN A 81 25.76 0.24 -1.12
CA GLN A 81 25.33 1.57 -0.70
C GLN A 81 24.04 2.00 -1.41
N PRO A 82 23.10 2.68 -0.73
CA PRO A 82 21.98 3.35 -1.38
C PRO A 82 22.46 4.28 -2.50
N ARG A 83 21.75 4.26 -3.63
CA ARG A 83 22.04 5.06 -4.82
C ARG A 83 20.93 6.08 -5.03
N GLU A 84 20.10 5.93 -6.06
CA GLU A 84 19.01 6.86 -6.32
C GLU A 84 17.85 6.59 -5.38
N ILE A 85 17.59 7.50 -4.45
CA ILE A 85 16.55 7.36 -3.44
C ILE A 85 15.60 8.55 -3.54
N ASP A 86 14.33 8.29 -3.77
CA ASP A 86 13.28 9.30 -3.76
C ASP A 86 12.21 8.87 -2.75
N LEU A 87 12.19 9.51 -1.58
CA LEU A 87 11.18 9.32 -0.53
C LEU A 87 10.27 10.56 -0.53
N PHE A 88 9.05 10.46 -1.06
CA PHE A 88 8.20 11.63 -1.21
C PHE A 88 6.73 11.41 -0.91
N PHE A 89 6.05 12.42 -0.38
CA PHE A 89 4.63 12.36 -0.03
C PHE A 89 4.23 11.15 0.84
N ASN A 90 5.11 10.67 1.72
CA ASN A 90 4.73 9.65 2.70
C ASN A 90 4.20 10.31 3.97
N THR A 91 3.20 9.70 4.61
CA THR A 91 2.81 10.04 5.99
C THR A 91 3.41 9.00 6.93
N VAL A 92 4.32 9.42 7.80
CA VAL A 92 5.07 8.57 8.72
C VAL A 92 4.78 9.01 10.16
N LEU A 93 4.09 8.18 10.93
CA LEU A 93 3.74 8.43 12.33
C LEU A 93 4.29 7.29 13.19
N VAL A 94 5.40 7.56 13.90
CA VAL A 94 6.18 6.54 14.61
C VAL A 94 6.48 6.99 16.05
N ASP A 95 5.93 6.27 17.03
CA ASP A 95 6.26 6.41 18.45
C ASP A 95 7.56 5.65 18.75
N GLY A 96 8.64 6.16 18.17
CA GLY A 96 9.96 5.55 18.19
C GLY A 96 11.03 6.59 17.91
N SER A 97 12.29 6.14 17.92
CA SER A 97 13.43 7.05 17.86
C SER A 97 13.66 7.67 16.47
N SER A 98 13.18 7.06 15.39
CA SER A 98 13.44 7.53 14.02
C SER A 98 12.24 7.36 13.08
N GLY A 99 11.90 8.45 12.39
CA GLY A 99 10.89 8.48 11.33
C GLY A 99 11.46 8.02 9.99
N ILE A 100 12.32 8.84 9.38
CA ILE A 100 13.06 8.55 8.15
C ILE A 100 14.56 8.71 8.42
N SER A 101 15.34 7.67 8.12
CA SER A 101 16.80 7.68 8.21
C SER A 101 17.41 7.28 6.88
N VAL A 102 18.33 8.09 6.37
CA VAL A 102 19.08 7.86 5.13
C VAL A 102 20.57 7.93 5.41
N THR A 103 21.25 6.79 5.40
CA THR A 103 22.65 6.67 5.84
C THR A 103 23.50 5.79 4.92
N GLY A 104 24.82 5.96 4.97
CA GLY A 104 25.77 5.14 4.23
C GLY A 104 25.57 5.17 2.71
N VAL A 105 25.09 6.30 2.17
CA VAL A 105 24.73 6.50 0.76
C VAL A 105 25.96 6.59 -0.14
N ASN A 106 25.77 6.27 -1.42
CA ASN A 106 26.72 6.62 -2.46
C ASN A 106 26.46 8.07 -2.91
N GLY A 107 27.32 8.99 -2.49
CA GLY A 107 27.17 10.43 -2.79
C GLY A 107 27.25 10.83 -4.26
N SER A 108 27.45 9.88 -5.19
CA SER A 108 27.39 10.14 -6.63
C SER A 108 25.96 10.12 -7.19
N TYR A 109 24.98 9.69 -6.40
CA TYR A 109 23.56 9.58 -6.77
C TYR A 109 22.73 10.57 -5.95
N SER A 110 21.50 10.84 -6.39
CA SER A 110 20.56 11.67 -5.62
C SER A 110 19.84 10.89 -4.53
N GLN A 111 19.67 11.50 -3.36
CA GLN A 111 18.81 10.99 -2.30
C GLN A 111 17.86 12.11 -1.86
N ARG A 112 16.64 12.14 -2.39
CA ARG A 112 15.62 13.14 -2.06
C ARG A 112 14.67 12.60 -1.00
N VAL A 113 14.38 13.43 0.00
CA VAL A 113 13.39 13.16 1.04
C VAL A 113 12.47 14.37 1.07
N TRP A 114 11.44 14.38 0.21
CA TRP A 114 10.69 15.61 -0.10
C TRP A 114 9.20 15.50 0.23
N ALA A 115 8.59 16.58 0.73
CA ALA A 115 7.15 16.67 0.95
C ALA A 115 6.52 15.51 1.76
N ASN A 116 7.27 14.90 2.67
CA ASN A 116 6.73 13.91 3.60
C ASN A 116 6.13 14.62 4.83
N ALA A 117 5.12 14.02 5.44
CA ALA A 117 4.63 14.38 6.77
C ALA A 117 5.19 13.36 7.77
N VAL A 118 6.12 13.76 8.63
CA VAL A 118 6.89 12.84 9.48
C VAL A 118 6.83 13.22 10.95
N PHE A 119 6.28 12.33 11.76
CA PHE A 119 6.02 12.52 13.17
C PHE A 119 6.73 11.44 13.98
N ALA A 120 7.88 11.78 14.58
CA ALA A 120 8.73 10.86 15.34
C ALA A 120 9.71 11.63 16.23
N GLY A 121 10.39 10.96 17.17
CA GLY A 121 11.39 11.63 18.03
C GLY A 121 12.61 12.16 17.27
N SER A 122 12.98 11.53 16.15
CA SER A 122 13.88 12.08 15.14
C SER A 122 13.21 11.94 13.78
N PRO A 123 12.46 12.96 13.32
CA PRO A 123 11.62 12.84 12.13
C PRO A 123 12.41 12.46 10.88
N ILE A 124 13.45 13.22 10.54
CA ILE A 124 14.22 12.99 9.31
C ILE A 124 15.71 13.14 9.61
N SER A 125 16.53 12.20 9.14
CA SER A 125 17.98 12.27 9.18
C SER A 125 18.59 11.81 7.85
N GLY A 126 19.53 12.59 7.32
CA GLY A 126 20.18 12.34 6.04
C GLY A 126 19.33 12.63 4.81
N GLY A 127 19.93 12.46 3.63
CA GLY A 127 19.33 12.84 2.34
C GLY A 127 19.23 14.36 2.12
N SER A 128 18.80 14.73 0.92
CA SER A 128 18.41 16.10 0.54
C SER A 128 16.94 16.30 0.93
N VAL A 129 16.73 17.11 1.97
CA VAL A 129 15.40 17.40 2.52
C VAL A 129 14.82 18.66 1.86
N ASP A 130 13.54 18.62 1.47
CA ASP A 130 12.80 19.78 0.97
C ASP A 130 11.30 19.63 1.24
N GLN A 131 10.63 20.72 1.58
CA GLN A 131 9.18 20.79 1.84
C GLN A 131 8.60 19.71 2.77
N ASN A 132 9.35 19.07 3.67
CA ASN A 132 8.76 18.13 4.63
C ASN A 132 8.09 18.87 5.78
N VAL A 133 6.99 18.32 6.30
CA VAL A 133 6.36 18.76 7.54
C VAL A 133 6.75 17.77 8.63
N THR A 134 7.35 18.25 9.72
CA THR A 134 7.88 17.40 10.78
C THR A 134 7.48 17.88 12.16
N ALA A 135 7.13 16.95 13.06
CA ALA A 135 6.95 17.22 14.48
C ALA A 135 7.23 15.96 15.32
N ASP A 136 7.12 16.06 16.64
CA ASP A 136 7.15 14.89 17.51
C ASP A 136 5.88 14.03 17.33
N PHE A 137 5.97 12.73 17.61
CA PHE A 137 4.82 11.81 17.59
C PHE A 137 3.62 12.35 18.39
N ASN A 138 3.89 12.84 19.60
CA ASN A 138 2.87 13.40 20.52
C ASN A 138 2.23 14.70 20.02
N GLN A 139 2.78 15.33 18.98
CA GLN A 139 2.25 16.55 18.38
C GLN A 139 1.51 16.29 17.08
N ALA A 140 1.44 15.04 16.61
CA ALA A 140 0.83 14.69 15.33
C ALA A 140 -0.65 15.09 15.22
N SER A 141 -1.38 15.11 16.33
CA SER A 141 -2.79 15.55 16.37
C SER A 141 -2.98 17.05 16.08
N ASN A 142 -1.91 17.84 16.02
CA ASN A 142 -1.98 19.24 15.56
C ASN A 142 -1.95 19.36 14.03
N TYR A 143 -1.72 18.25 13.34
CA TYR A 143 -1.50 18.21 11.89
C TYR A 143 -2.41 17.22 11.16
N LEU A 144 -2.95 16.23 11.87
CA LEU A 144 -3.72 15.12 11.32
C LEU A 144 -5.06 14.99 12.05
N ASN A 145 -6.13 14.65 11.33
CA ASN A 145 -7.49 14.58 11.85
C ASN A 145 -7.70 13.56 12.99
N GLY A 146 -7.01 12.42 12.95
CA GLY A 146 -7.23 11.32 13.89
C GLY A 146 -6.02 10.39 14.03
N THR A 147 -5.27 10.56 15.12
CA THR A 147 -4.05 9.78 15.39
C THR A 147 -4.24 8.66 16.41
N SER A 148 -5.47 8.47 16.90
CA SER A 148 -5.78 7.50 17.97
C SER A 148 -6.16 6.12 17.41
N LEU A 149 -5.63 5.08 18.05
CA LEU A 149 -6.05 3.70 17.81
C LEU A 149 -7.50 3.46 18.24
N PRO A 150 -8.20 2.46 17.68
CA PRO A 150 -7.72 1.38 16.78
C PRO A 150 -7.42 1.84 15.34
N LEU A 151 -6.79 0.98 14.53
CA LEU A 151 -6.45 1.29 13.12
C LEU A 151 -7.64 1.86 12.32
N SER A 152 -8.84 1.33 12.53
CA SER A 152 -10.07 1.78 11.86
C SER A 152 -10.52 3.19 12.25
N SER A 153 -9.97 3.74 13.33
CA SER A 153 -10.23 5.10 13.83
C SER A 153 -9.13 6.08 13.46
N LEU A 154 -8.05 5.61 12.83
CA LEU A 154 -7.00 6.48 12.32
C LEU A 154 -7.51 7.23 11.08
N ASP A 155 -7.41 8.55 11.15
CA ASP A 155 -7.56 9.48 10.05
C ASP A 155 -6.27 10.29 9.93
N LEU A 156 -5.35 9.80 9.10
CA LEU A 156 -4.04 10.42 8.90
C LEU A 156 -4.05 11.41 7.73
N SER A 157 -5.24 11.90 7.33
CA SER A 157 -5.37 13.03 6.41
C SER A 157 -5.08 14.36 7.12
N PRO A 158 -4.70 15.43 6.39
CA PRO A 158 -4.35 16.72 6.98
C PRO A 158 -5.51 17.30 7.81
N ASP A 159 -5.21 17.85 8.99
CA ASP A 159 -6.13 18.74 9.69
C ASP A 159 -6.02 20.15 9.09
N GLY A 160 -7.05 20.55 8.34
CA GLY A 160 -7.10 21.85 7.68
C GLY A 160 -5.93 22.04 6.71
N THR A 161 -5.16 23.09 6.92
CA THR A 161 -3.98 23.49 6.12
C THR A 161 -2.66 23.14 6.80
N ALA A 162 -2.68 22.30 7.85
CA ALA A 162 -1.50 22.06 8.68
C ALA A 162 -0.36 21.33 7.93
N LEU A 163 -0.67 20.67 6.82
CA LEU A 163 0.31 20.02 5.94
C LEU A 163 0.59 20.80 4.64
N ASP A 164 0.10 22.04 4.52
CA ASP A 164 0.35 22.88 3.34
C ASP A 164 1.84 23.25 3.26
N ILE A 165 2.39 23.18 2.05
CA ILE A 165 3.79 23.46 1.73
C ILE A 165 3.86 24.44 0.55
N SER A 166 5.05 24.99 0.29
CA SER A 166 5.21 25.96 -0.81
C SER A 166 5.04 25.33 -2.19
N GLY A 167 5.16 24.00 -2.27
CA GLY A 167 5.04 23.25 -3.51
C GLY A 167 6.35 22.57 -3.90
N ILE A 168 6.23 21.42 -4.57
CA ILE A 168 7.34 20.77 -5.29
C ILE A 168 6.94 20.53 -6.75
N GLU A 169 7.94 20.52 -7.64
CA GLU A 169 7.73 20.21 -9.05
C GLU A 169 7.50 18.70 -9.26
N LEU A 170 6.25 18.30 -9.50
CA LEU A 170 5.87 16.88 -9.68
C LEU A 170 6.59 16.20 -10.86
N SER A 171 7.00 16.97 -11.87
CA SER A 171 7.80 16.47 -13.00
C SER A 171 9.13 15.85 -12.58
N THR A 172 9.65 16.21 -11.40
CA THR A 172 10.83 15.59 -10.77
C THR A 172 10.66 14.08 -10.56
N PHE A 173 9.42 13.61 -10.42
CA PHE A 173 9.07 12.23 -10.08
C PHE A 173 8.36 11.50 -11.22
N SER A 174 8.35 12.03 -12.44
CA SER A 174 7.57 11.50 -13.58
C SER A 174 7.98 10.09 -14.05
N LYS A 175 9.09 9.55 -13.55
CA LYS A 175 9.51 8.16 -13.82
C LYS A 175 8.77 7.14 -12.95
N TYR A 176 8.17 7.57 -11.84
CA TYR A 176 7.40 6.70 -10.94
C TYR A 176 5.96 6.57 -11.42
N THR A 177 5.28 5.54 -10.94
CA THR A 177 3.88 5.28 -11.32
C THR A 177 2.95 6.21 -10.53
N SER A 178 2.09 6.94 -11.24
CA SER A 178 1.08 7.83 -10.65
C SER A 178 1.63 8.73 -9.51
N PRO A 179 2.75 9.44 -9.72
CA PRO A 179 3.40 10.24 -8.67
C PRO A 179 2.55 11.47 -8.29
N ASP A 180 1.61 11.84 -9.17
CA ASP A 180 0.64 12.92 -9.09
C ASP A 180 -0.72 12.46 -8.54
N PHE A 181 -0.80 11.25 -7.98
CA PHE A 181 -1.96 10.77 -7.23
C PHE A 181 -1.60 10.49 -5.77
N ASP A 182 -2.54 10.68 -4.86
CA ASP A 182 -2.38 10.41 -3.44
C ASP A 182 -2.69 8.94 -3.09
N PHE A 183 -2.60 8.58 -1.81
CA PHE A 183 -2.91 7.23 -1.31
C PHE A 183 -4.33 6.76 -1.67
N GLU A 184 -5.27 7.70 -1.77
CA GLU A 184 -6.66 7.47 -2.13
C GLU A 184 -6.93 7.68 -3.64
N GLY A 185 -5.88 7.83 -4.46
CA GLY A 185 -6.03 8.01 -5.90
C GLY A 185 -6.60 9.38 -6.29
N ARG A 186 -6.55 10.38 -5.39
CA ARG A 186 -6.90 11.76 -5.73
C ARG A 186 -5.73 12.45 -6.39
N GLN A 187 -5.99 13.24 -7.42
CA GLN A 187 -4.95 14.04 -8.06
C GLN A 187 -4.35 15.06 -7.07
N ARG A 188 -3.03 15.20 -7.08
CA ARG A 188 -2.28 16.18 -6.27
C ARG A 188 -1.63 17.25 -7.13
N SER A 189 -1.52 18.46 -6.58
CA SER A 189 -0.82 19.60 -7.19
C SER A 189 0.59 19.84 -6.62
N GLY A 190 1.00 19.02 -5.64
CA GLY A 190 2.32 19.11 -5.00
C GLY A 190 2.44 20.09 -3.84
N VAL A 191 1.33 20.70 -3.40
CA VAL A 191 1.30 21.74 -2.35
C VAL A 191 0.91 21.22 -0.96
N ILE A 192 0.69 19.92 -0.80
CA ILE A 192 0.34 19.28 0.48
C ILE A 192 1.34 18.15 0.73
N ALA A 193 1.99 18.18 1.89
CA ALA A 193 2.89 17.13 2.34
C ALA A 193 2.13 15.88 2.80
N GLY A 194 2.75 14.72 2.66
CA GLY A 194 2.20 13.44 3.09
C GLY A 194 1.33 12.73 2.06
N ALA A 195 0.79 11.60 2.50
CA ALA A 195 0.16 10.58 1.66
C ALA A 195 -1.22 10.98 1.13
N TYR A 196 -1.86 11.99 1.72
CA TYR A 196 -3.17 12.49 1.33
C TYR A 196 -3.05 13.89 0.73
N ALA A 197 -3.77 14.14 -0.36
CA ALA A 197 -3.80 15.44 -1.04
C ALA A 197 -5.02 16.29 -0.64
N ALA A 198 -5.84 15.84 0.30
CA ALA A 198 -6.95 16.60 0.84
C ALA A 198 -7.28 16.21 2.29
N ASN A 199 -7.87 17.17 3.01
CA ASN A 199 -8.42 17.02 4.37
C ASN A 199 -9.75 16.23 4.33
N SER A 200 -9.66 14.97 3.94
CA SER A 200 -10.76 14.02 4.05
C SER A 200 -10.25 12.60 3.87
N LEU A 201 -10.94 11.66 4.51
CA LEU A 201 -10.71 10.22 4.41
C LEU A 201 -11.88 9.58 3.65
N ILE A 202 -11.57 8.88 2.56
CA ILE A 202 -12.56 8.12 1.77
C ILE A 202 -12.55 6.65 2.20
N TRP A 203 -11.36 6.11 2.49
CA TRP A 203 -11.15 4.71 2.80
C TRP A 203 -10.58 4.57 4.22
N PRO A 204 -11.41 4.18 5.20
CA PRO A 204 -10.95 3.89 6.56
C PRO A 204 -9.78 2.91 6.54
N LEU A 205 -8.70 3.26 7.25
CA LEU A 205 -7.50 2.44 7.27
C LEU A 205 -7.80 1.06 7.85
N GLN A 206 -7.33 0.02 7.16
CA GLN A 206 -7.59 -1.36 7.51
C GLN A 206 -6.54 -2.30 6.92
N LEU A 207 -6.44 -3.51 7.46
CA LEU A 207 -5.49 -4.53 7.01
C LEU A 207 -5.98 -5.26 5.75
N MET A 208 -6.40 -4.49 4.74
CA MET A 208 -6.86 -5.00 3.46
C MET A 208 -6.15 -4.31 2.30
N ILE A 209 -6.22 -4.92 1.11
CA ILE A 209 -5.80 -4.28 -0.12
C ILE A 209 -6.93 -3.33 -0.54
N ARG A 210 -6.60 -2.05 -0.75
CA ARG A 210 -7.52 -1.10 -1.36
C ARG A 210 -7.65 -1.48 -2.83
N ASN A 211 -8.87 -1.74 -3.29
CA ASN A 211 -9.12 -1.83 -4.73
C ASN A 211 -8.88 -0.46 -5.34
N GLN A 212 -7.88 -0.35 -6.21
CA GLN A 212 -7.77 0.82 -7.08
C GLN A 212 -8.93 0.74 -8.08
N VAL A 213 -10.03 1.41 -7.77
CA VAL A 213 -10.93 1.87 -8.83
C VAL A 213 -10.13 2.94 -9.55
N GLU A 214 -9.70 2.69 -10.79
CA GLU A 214 -9.17 3.75 -11.64
C GLU A 214 -10.22 4.84 -11.71
N LEU A 215 -9.97 5.98 -11.04
CA LEU A 215 -10.80 7.16 -11.17
C LEU A 215 -10.54 7.75 -12.56
N GLN A 216 -11.21 7.21 -13.58
CA GLN A 216 -11.38 7.92 -14.83
C GLN A 216 -12.33 9.10 -14.60
N ASP A 217 -12.00 10.22 -15.25
CA ASP A 217 -12.71 11.50 -15.21
C ASP A 217 -14.23 11.34 -15.05
N ILE A 218 -14.75 11.87 -13.93
CA ILE A 218 -16.19 11.95 -13.70
C ILE A 218 -16.74 13.06 -14.62
N SER A 219 -17.05 12.70 -15.87
CA SER A 219 -18.06 13.43 -16.62
C SER A 219 -19.42 12.82 -16.31
N THR A 220 -20.30 13.66 -15.77
CA THR A 220 -21.72 13.43 -15.46
C THR A 220 -22.42 12.42 -16.38
N GLU A 221 -22.73 11.25 -15.83
CA GLU A 221 -24.04 10.59 -15.86
C GLU A 221 -24.00 9.45 -14.84
N ALA A 222 -25.14 9.17 -14.20
CA ALA A 222 -25.22 8.34 -12.99
C ALA A 222 -24.52 6.98 -13.14
N GLU A 223 -23.36 6.82 -12.49
CA GLU A 223 -22.56 5.61 -12.62
C GLU A 223 -22.72 4.72 -11.39
N ILE A 224 -23.15 3.49 -11.65
CA ILE A 224 -23.38 2.44 -10.65
C ILE A 224 -22.00 2.06 -10.10
N TYR A 225 -21.72 2.51 -8.88
CA TYR A 225 -20.55 2.04 -8.15
C TYR A 225 -20.64 0.54 -7.95
N LEU A 226 -19.55 -0.12 -8.30
CA LEU A 226 -19.23 -1.43 -7.78
C LEU A 226 -18.78 -1.26 -6.33
N ASP A 227 -19.76 -1.06 -5.46
CA ASP A 227 -19.53 -1.22 -4.04
C ASP A 227 -19.08 -2.67 -3.84
N GLN A 228 -17.93 -2.84 -3.17
CA GLN A 228 -17.42 -4.14 -2.75
C GLN A 228 -18.39 -4.82 -1.76
N SER A 229 -19.47 -4.15 -1.35
CA SER A 229 -20.65 -4.72 -0.68
C SER A 229 -21.59 -5.52 -1.61
N SER A 230 -21.40 -5.49 -2.93
CA SER A 230 -22.33 -6.11 -3.89
C SER A 230 -22.00 -7.55 -4.26
N ILE A 231 -20.79 -8.07 -3.98
CA ILE A 231 -20.46 -9.50 -4.06
C ILE A 231 -19.63 -9.94 -2.85
N ASN A 232 -20.21 -10.78 -1.99
CA ASN A 232 -19.56 -11.42 -0.85
C ASN A 232 -19.22 -12.88 -1.17
N ILE A 233 -18.01 -13.32 -0.81
CA ILE A 233 -17.55 -14.71 -1.02
C ILE A 233 -17.06 -15.30 0.30
N TYR A 234 -17.76 -16.34 0.78
CA TYR A 234 -17.48 -16.95 2.08
C TYR A 234 -17.95 -18.42 2.17
N PRO A 235 -17.29 -19.26 2.98
CA PRO A 235 -15.94 -19.08 3.51
C PRO A 235 -14.90 -19.19 2.38
N CYS A 236 -13.81 -18.43 2.47
CA CYS A 236 -12.77 -18.42 1.43
C CYS A 236 -11.39 -18.23 2.08
N PRO A 237 -10.48 -19.23 2.04
CA PRO A 237 -10.59 -20.51 1.33
C PRO A 237 -11.45 -21.59 2.05
N THR A 238 -11.88 -22.62 1.31
CA THR A 238 -12.66 -23.79 1.79
C THR A 238 -12.49 -25.00 0.87
N ASP A 239 -12.62 -26.21 1.41
CA ASP A 239 -12.52 -27.47 0.63
C ASP A 239 -13.87 -28.09 0.28
N GLN A 240 -14.96 -27.55 0.82
CA GLN A 240 -16.33 -28.07 0.65
C GLN A 240 -17.18 -27.06 -0.12
N PHE A 241 -17.94 -26.23 0.58
CA PHE A 241 -18.87 -25.29 -0.05
C PHE A 241 -18.39 -23.86 0.05
N LEU A 242 -18.50 -23.14 -1.07
CA LEU A 242 -18.28 -21.70 -1.21
C LEU A 242 -19.64 -21.03 -1.48
N GLN A 243 -19.99 -20.00 -0.71
CA GLN A 243 -21.13 -19.13 -1.01
C GLN A 243 -20.64 -17.85 -1.69
N ILE A 244 -21.38 -17.44 -2.71
CA ILE A 244 -21.22 -16.18 -3.43
C ILE A 244 -22.56 -15.48 -3.34
N GLU A 245 -22.62 -14.33 -2.69
CA GLU A 245 -23.83 -13.53 -2.51
C GLU A 245 -23.67 -12.19 -3.22
N GLY A 246 -24.64 -11.74 -4.01
CA GLY A 246 -24.54 -10.46 -4.71
C GLY A 246 -25.45 -10.28 -5.92
N LEU A 247 -25.18 -9.28 -6.76
CA LEU A 247 -25.89 -9.07 -8.05
C LEU A 247 -25.33 -9.96 -9.17
N LEU A 248 -25.36 -11.28 -8.97
CA LEU A 248 -24.56 -12.23 -9.76
C LEU A 248 -24.93 -12.35 -11.24
N SER A 249 -26.14 -11.92 -11.64
CA SER A 249 -26.58 -11.95 -13.05
C SER A 249 -25.75 -11.04 -13.97
N ASP A 250 -25.11 -10.02 -13.40
CA ASP A 250 -24.36 -9.02 -14.16
C ASP A 250 -22.89 -9.39 -14.35
N TYR A 251 -22.52 -10.60 -13.94
CA TYR A 251 -21.13 -11.05 -13.92
C TYR A 251 -20.95 -12.42 -14.57
N GLN A 252 -19.80 -12.59 -15.20
CA GLN A 252 -19.25 -13.87 -15.58
C GLN A 252 -18.39 -14.41 -14.44
N ILE A 253 -18.78 -15.54 -13.87
CA ILE A 253 -18.08 -16.17 -12.74
C ILE A 253 -17.40 -17.44 -13.26
N SER A 254 -16.11 -17.62 -12.96
CA SER A 254 -15.32 -18.78 -13.37
C SER A 254 -14.41 -19.27 -12.26
N ILE A 255 -14.24 -20.59 -12.14
CA ILE A 255 -13.20 -21.23 -11.34
C ILE A 255 -11.99 -21.45 -12.25
N LEU A 256 -10.81 -21.02 -11.80
CA LEU A 256 -9.53 -21.15 -12.50
C LEU A 256 -8.60 -22.09 -11.76
N ASP A 257 -7.77 -22.83 -12.50
CA ASP A 257 -6.63 -23.55 -11.94
C ASP A 257 -5.43 -22.63 -11.67
N VAL A 258 -4.34 -23.19 -11.13
CA VAL A 258 -3.10 -22.45 -10.82
C VAL A 258 -2.42 -21.81 -12.04
N ASN A 259 -2.71 -22.30 -13.25
CA ASN A 259 -2.17 -21.76 -14.49
C ASN A 259 -3.10 -20.68 -15.10
N GLY A 260 -4.21 -20.35 -14.44
CA GLY A 260 -5.21 -19.40 -14.93
C GLY A 260 -6.16 -19.98 -15.98
N THR A 261 -6.16 -21.31 -16.18
CA THR A 261 -7.08 -21.97 -17.11
C THR A 261 -8.45 -22.11 -16.46
N VAL A 262 -9.52 -21.80 -17.21
CA VAL A 262 -10.90 -21.96 -16.72
C VAL A 262 -11.20 -23.45 -16.53
N PHE A 263 -11.40 -23.84 -15.27
CA PHE A 263 -11.85 -25.17 -14.89
C PHE A 263 -13.37 -25.32 -15.02
N GLN A 264 -14.12 -24.28 -14.59
CA GLN A 264 -15.58 -24.28 -14.64
C GLN A 264 -16.12 -22.85 -14.75
N THR A 265 -17.10 -22.61 -15.61
CA THR A 265 -17.91 -21.37 -15.58
C THR A 265 -19.18 -21.59 -14.77
N LEU A 266 -19.50 -20.64 -13.90
CA LEU A 266 -20.65 -20.67 -13.01
C LEU A 266 -21.68 -19.65 -13.51
N ASN A 267 -22.88 -20.13 -13.85
CA ASN A 267 -23.98 -19.29 -14.32
C ASN A 267 -25.09 -19.28 -13.27
N THR A 268 -25.61 -18.09 -12.96
CA THR A 268 -26.73 -17.93 -12.03
C THR A 268 -27.48 -16.63 -12.32
N SER A 269 -28.79 -16.64 -12.10
CA SER A 269 -29.62 -15.43 -12.03
C SER A 269 -30.07 -15.12 -10.60
N SER A 270 -29.64 -15.93 -9.63
CA SER A 270 -29.92 -15.77 -8.21
C SER A 270 -28.91 -14.82 -7.58
N SER A 271 -29.34 -14.10 -6.55
CA SER A 271 -28.44 -13.27 -5.74
C SER A 271 -27.59 -14.05 -4.74
N LEU A 272 -27.76 -15.37 -4.67
CA LEU A 272 -26.93 -16.28 -3.87
C LEU A 272 -26.63 -17.54 -4.70
N LEU A 273 -25.36 -17.93 -4.73
CA LEU A 273 -24.86 -19.11 -5.40
C LEU A 273 -23.99 -19.93 -4.45
N SER A 274 -24.38 -21.18 -4.25
CA SER A 274 -23.59 -22.17 -3.52
C SER A 274 -22.80 -23.03 -4.50
N VAL A 275 -21.49 -23.09 -4.34
CA VAL A 275 -20.57 -23.85 -5.19
C VAL A 275 -19.97 -24.98 -4.37
N ASP A 276 -20.12 -26.22 -4.85
CA ASP A 276 -19.47 -27.39 -4.27
C ASP A 276 -18.07 -27.57 -4.88
N LEU A 277 -17.05 -27.48 -4.04
CA LEU A 277 -15.64 -27.62 -4.40
C LEU A 277 -15.10 -29.03 -4.15
N ALA A 278 -15.90 -29.96 -3.60
CA ALA A 278 -15.48 -31.34 -3.34
C ALA A 278 -15.11 -32.09 -4.63
N GLY A 279 -15.74 -31.72 -5.75
CA GLY A 279 -15.44 -32.27 -7.08
C GLY A 279 -14.16 -31.75 -7.74
N LEU A 280 -13.52 -30.70 -7.17
CA LEU A 280 -12.26 -30.18 -7.70
C LEU A 280 -11.08 -31.10 -7.31
N PRO A 281 -10.16 -31.42 -8.25
CA PRO A 281 -8.94 -32.17 -7.95
C PRO A 281 -8.11 -31.57 -6.82
N ALA A 282 -7.13 -32.33 -6.32
CA ALA A 282 -6.11 -31.77 -5.43
C ALA A 282 -5.31 -30.69 -6.18
N GLY A 283 -5.24 -29.49 -5.61
CA GLY A 283 -4.55 -28.36 -6.22
C GLY A 283 -5.03 -27.00 -5.69
N ILE A 284 -4.44 -25.94 -6.23
CA ILE A 284 -4.84 -24.56 -5.92
C ILE A 284 -5.85 -24.10 -6.97
N PHE A 285 -6.96 -23.55 -6.50
CA PHE A 285 -8.00 -22.98 -7.36
C PHE A 285 -8.33 -21.55 -6.96
N PHE A 286 -8.67 -20.77 -7.97
CA PHE A 286 -9.11 -19.39 -7.83
C PHE A 286 -10.54 -19.26 -8.34
N ILE A 287 -11.30 -18.32 -7.80
CA ILE A 287 -12.51 -17.81 -8.44
C ILE A 287 -12.20 -16.48 -9.09
N SER A 288 -12.71 -16.30 -10.30
CA SER A 288 -12.63 -15.10 -11.10
C SER A 288 -14.04 -14.61 -11.40
N ILE A 289 -14.30 -13.33 -11.18
CA ILE A 289 -15.59 -12.69 -11.40
C ILE A 289 -15.35 -11.45 -12.26
N PHE A 290 -15.92 -11.42 -13.46
CA PHE A 290 -15.83 -10.31 -14.41
C PHE A 290 -17.21 -9.70 -14.63
N SER A 291 -17.31 -8.36 -14.66
CA SER A 291 -18.58 -7.73 -15.03
C SER A 291 -18.85 -7.91 -16.53
N ASN A 292 -20.09 -8.27 -16.89
CA ASN A 292 -20.53 -8.36 -18.28
C ASN A 292 -20.67 -6.97 -18.93
N SER A 293 -20.89 -5.93 -18.13
CA SER A 293 -21.12 -4.55 -18.58
C SER A 293 -19.88 -3.67 -18.48
N HIS A 294 -18.87 -4.06 -17.69
CA HIS A 294 -17.66 -3.26 -17.46
C HIS A 294 -16.39 -4.11 -17.56
N SER A 295 -15.65 -3.99 -18.67
CA SER A 295 -14.46 -4.80 -18.96
C SER A 295 -13.34 -4.66 -17.93
N ASN A 296 -13.31 -3.55 -17.18
CA ASN A 296 -12.23 -3.24 -16.24
C ASN A 296 -12.53 -3.71 -14.81
N LEU A 297 -13.76 -4.16 -14.54
CA LEU A 297 -14.07 -4.72 -13.24
C LEU A 297 -13.84 -6.23 -13.22
N SER A 298 -12.86 -6.63 -12.43
CA SER A 298 -12.60 -8.03 -12.13
C SER A 298 -12.22 -8.26 -10.67
N MET A 299 -12.59 -9.42 -10.14
CA MET A 299 -12.13 -9.92 -8.85
C MET A 299 -11.53 -11.31 -9.06
N VAL A 300 -10.36 -11.57 -8.48
CA VAL A 300 -9.76 -12.92 -8.41
C VAL A 300 -9.41 -13.25 -6.97
N LYS A 301 -9.90 -14.37 -6.46
CA LYS A 301 -9.66 -14.80 -5.07
C LYS A 301 -9.31 -16.29 -5.02
N MET A 302 -8.33 -16.66 -4.20
CA MET A 302 -8.00 -18.07 -3.96
C MET A 302 -9.11 -18.73 -3.14
N ILE A 303 -9.69 -19.82 -3.65
CA ILE A 303 -10.85 -20.50 -3.04
C ILE A 303 -10.53 -21.85 -2.42
N LYS A 304 -9.48 -22.56 -2.87
CA LYS A 304 -9.10 -23.89 -2.39
C LYS A 304 -7.60 -24.10 -2.38
N MET A 305 -7.09 -24.81 -1.37
CA MET A 305 -5.73 -25.36 -1.35
C MET A 305 -5.79 -26.87 -1.08
N GLY A 306 -5.48 -27.69 -2.07
CA GLY A 306 -5.31 -29.13 -1.86
C GLY A 306 -4.03 -29.46 -1.11
N SER A 307 -4.11 -30.43 -0.19
CA SER A 307 -2.93 -31.10 0.37
C SER A 307 -2.15 -31.78 -0.75
N PHE A 308 -0.85 -31.51 -0.83
CA PHE A 308 0.08 -32.18 -1.76
C PHE A 308 0.32 -33.65 -1.38
#